data_AF-A0AAN8MAK0-F1
#
_entry.id   AF-A0AAN8MAK0-F1
#
_cell.length_a   1.000
_cell.length_b   1.000
_cell.length_c   1.000
_cell.angle_alpha   90.00
_cell.angle_beta   90.00
_cell.angle_gamma   90.00
#
_symmetry.space_group_name_H-M   'P 1'
#
loop_
_entity.id
_entity.type
_entity.pdbx_description
1 polymer ?
#
loop_
_entity_poly.entity_id
_entity_poly.type
_entity_poly.pdbx_seq_one_letter_code
_entity_poly.pdbx_strand_id
1 'polypeptide(L)'
;EPQFLWSGDLHPSVSLRIRPNRTQHFTSKSLSLSCKEKGNSTGWRLKRYRERGVESGCGSNWGSIAGSTCTIRSTLEKDSGVYWCESGSGEYSNAVNITVDAGAVILENPAYPMTEGDSVTLLCTNRYQETNPNPKVDFYKDGELIRNETTGEMTIPAVSKSDE
;
A
#
# COMPACT_ATOMS: atom_id res chain seq x y z
N GLU A 1 -21.07 15.51 0.05
CA GLU A 1 -19.82 15.06 0.68
C GLU A 1 -19.88 13.54 0.80
N PRO A 2 -18.99 12.77 0.16
CA PRO A 2 -19.04 11.31 0.31
C PRO A 2 -18.51 10.93 1.69
N GLN A 3 -19.37 10.34 2.53
CA GLN A 3 -18.98 9.71 3.78
C GLN A 3 -18.35 8.34 3.46
N PHE A 4 -17.06 8.22 3.70
CA PHE A 4 -16.37 6.93 3.70
C PHE A 4 -16.61 6.27 5.07
N LEU A 5 -17.53 5.31 5.12
CA LEU A 5 -17.80 4.52 6.32
C LEU A 5 -16.82 3.34 6.34
N TRP A 6 -15.84 3.38 7.24
CA TRP A 6 -14.99 2.22 7.54
C TRP A 6 -15.78 1.29 8.47
N SER A 7 -16.47 0.29 7.91
CA SER A 7 -17.16 -0.73 8.72
C SER A 7 -16.14 -1.73 9.26
N GLY A 8 -15.94 -1.72 10.58
CA GLY A 8 -14.95 -2.52 11.29
C GLY A 8 -15.21 -4.03 11.38
N ASP A 9 -16.37 -4.58 10.97
CA ASP A 9 -16.72 -5.98 11.34
C ASP A 9 -17.52 -6.78 10.30
N LEU A 10 -17.25 -6.60 9.01
CA LEU A 10 -17.60 -7.61 8.00
C LEU A 10 -16.32 -7.97 7.28
N HIS A 11 -15.75 -9.15 7.56
CA HIS A 11 -14.70 -9.72 6.71
C HIS A 11 -15.29 -9.82 5.29
N PRO A 12 -14.93 -8.92 4.35
CA PRO A 12 -15.56 -8.96 3.05
C PRO A 12 -15.09 -10.26 2.37
N SER A 13 -15.97 -10.89 1.61
CA SER A 13 -15.62 -12.07 0.79
C SER A 13 -14.47 -11.77 -0.18
N VAL A 14 -14.19 -10.49 -0.43
CA VAL A 14 -13.12 -9.98 -1.31
C VAL A 14 -12.13 -9.10 -0.56
N SER A 15 -10.86 -9.31 -0.89
CA SER A 15 -9.74 -8.45 -0.46
C SER A 15 -9.08 -7.80 -1.68
N LEU A 16 -8.79 -6.50 -1.58
CA LEU A 16 -7.89 -5.83 -2.52
C LEU A 16 -6.46 -6.28 -2.22
N ARG A 17 -5.79 -6.85 -3.21
CA ARG A 17 -4.39 -7.26 -3.15
C ARG A 17 -3.51 -6.31 -3.92
N ILE A 18 -2.40 -5.93 -3.29
CA ILE A 18 -1.39 -5.02 -3.85
C ILE A 18 -0.09 -5.79 -4.06
N ARG A 19 0.55 -5.57 -5.21
CA ARG A 19 1.84 -6.13 -5.56
C ARG A 19 2.75 -5.02 -6.13
N PRO A 20 3.88 -4.70 -5.48
CA PRO A 20 4.38 -5.23 -4.18
C PRO A 20 3.41 -5.01 -3.00
N ASN A 21 3.47 -5.85 -1.95
CA ASN A 21 2.51 -5.82 -0.83
C ASN A 21 2.85 -4.74 0.21
N ARG A 22 2.80 -3.48 -0.21
CA ARG A 22 3.02 -2.29 0.61
C ARG A 22 2.09 -1.18 0.13
N THR A 23 1.93 -0.13 0.92
CA THR A 23 1.06 1.02 0.62
C THR A 23 1.82 2.20 0.03
N GLN A 24 3.13 2.28 0.27
CA GLN A 24 4.01 3.27 -0.31
C GLN A 24 4.78 2.70 -1.51
N HIS A 25 4.83 3.45 -2.61
CA HIS A 25 5.51 3.04 -3.84
C HIS A 25 6.33 4.20 -4.42
N PHE A 26 7.40 3.86 -5.13
CA PHE A 26 8.17 4.85 -5.87
C PHE A 26 7.45 5.23 -7.15
N THR A 27 7.69 6.46 -7.63
CA THR A 27 7.39 6.81 -9.03
C THR A 27 8.24 5.98 -10.00
N SER A 28 7.74 5.84 -11.24
CA SER A 28 8.38 5.11 -12.33
C SER A 28 8.63 3.62 -12.06
N LYS A 29 7.84 3.03 -11.15
CA LYS A 29 7.82 1.57 -10.90
C LYS A 29 6.46 1.00 -11.28
N SER A 30 6.39 -0.33 -11.39
CA SER A 30 5.13 -1.02 -11.66
C SER A 30 4.37 -1.29 -10.37
N LEU A 31 3.04 -1.18 -10.45
CA LEU A 31 2.11 -1.47 -9.36
C LEU A 31 0.97 -2.35 -9.90
N SER A 32 0.73 -3.49 -9.28
CA SER A 32 -0.37 -4.39 -9.63
C SER A 32 -1.40 -4.47 -8.50
N LEU A 33 -2.67 -4.36 -8.88
CA LEU A 33 -3.83 -4.35 -8.00
C LEU A 33 -4.80 -5.43 -8.47
N SER A 34 -5.32 -6.25 -7.56
CA SER A 34 -6.29 -7.28 -7.92
C SER A 34 -7.35 -7.46 -6.86
N CYS A 35 -8.59 -7.66 -7.29
CA CYS A 35 -9.69 -8.04 -6.42
C CYS A 35 -9.64 -9.56 -6.27
N LYS A 36 -9.22 -10.07 -5.10
CA LYS A 36 -9.22 -11.51 -4.84
C LYS A 36 -10.35 -11.88 -3.90
N GLU A 37 -11.20 -12.76 -4.37
CA GLU A 37 -12.31 -13.34 -3.64
C GLU A 37 -11.92 -14.64 -2.92
N LYS A 38 -12.59 -14.92 -1.81
CA LYS A 38 -12.75 -16.28 -1.25
C LYS A 38 -13.91 -16.96 -1.99
N GLY A 39 -13.77 -17.22 -3.29
CA GLY A 39 -14.86 -17.75 -4.13
C GLY A 39 -14.71 -17.41 -5.61
N ASN A 40 -15.63 -17.91 -6.44
CA ASN A 40 -15.70 -17.68 -7.89
C ASN A 40 -16.87 -16.73 -8.20
N SER A 41 -16.62 -15.43 -8.26
CA SER A 41 -17.57 -14.42 -8.70
C SER A 41 -16.91 -13.50 -9.72
N THR A 42 -17.47 -13.56 -10.92
CA THR A 42 -17.23 -12.62 -12.01
C THR A 42 -18.04 -11.36 -11.74
N GLY A 43 -17.42 -10.21 -11.46
CA GLY A 43 -18.16 -8.94 -11.36
C GLY A 43 -17.53 -7.81 -10.56
N TRP A 44 -16.45 -8.05 -9.81
CA TRP A 44 -15.78 -7.03 -9.01
C TRP A 44 -15.00 -6.04 -9.86
N ARG A 45 -15.22 -4.74 -9.62
CA ARG A 45 -14.57 -3.66 -10.34
C ARG A 45 -13.62 -2.93 -9.41
N LEU A 46 -12.37 -2.80 -9.82
CA LEU A 46 -11.42 -1.92 -9.14
C LEU A 46 -11.88 -0.47 -9.28
N LYS A 47 -11.95 0.23 -8.15
CA LYS A 47 -12.23 1.66 -8.06
C LYS A 47 -11.02 2.36 -7.44
N ARG A 48 -10.87 3.64 -7.74
CA ARG A 48 -9.93 4.51 -7.05
C ARG A 48 -10.49 5.91 -6.85
N TYR A 49 -10.10 6.55 -5.77
CA TYR A 49 -10.37 7.94 -5.46
C TYR A 49 -9.05 8.69 -5.35
N ARG A 50 -8.89 9.69 -6.20
CA ARG A 50 -7.71 10.58 -6.26
C ARG A 50 -8.18 12.02 -6.18
N GLU A 51 -7.26 12.97 -6.26
CA GLU A 51 -7.59 14.41 -6.26
C GLU A 51 -8.63 14.80 -7.33
N ARG A 52 -8.63 14.11 -8.48
CA ARG A 52 -9.58 14.38 -9.59
C ARG A 52 -10.95 13.72 -9.41
N GLY A 53 -11.19 13.02 -8.32
CA GLY A 53 -12.43 12.31 -8.02
C GLY A 53 -12.34 10.79 -8.16
N VAL A 54 -13.52 10.15 -8.22
CA VAL A 54 -13.66 8.69 -8.30
C VAL A 54 -13.56 8.22 -9.75
N GLU A 55 -12.68 7.24 -10.00
CA GLU A 55 -12.56 6.55 -11.28
C GLU A 55 -12.92 5.06 -11.10
N SER A 56 -13.72 4.52 -12.04
CA SER A 56 -14.09 3.11 -12.07
C SER A 56 -13.43 2.36 -13.20
N GLY A 57 -12.90 1.18 -12.88
CA GLY A 57 -12.36 0.24 -13.84
C GLY A 57 -10.90 0.51 -14.16
N CYS A 58 -10.15 -0.58 -14.28
CA CYS A 58 -8.80 -0.55 -14.82
C CYS A 58 -8.86 -0.57 -16.34
N GLY A 59 -8.37 0.48 -16.99
CA GLY A 59 -8.38 0.61 -18.44
C GLY A 59 -7.43 1.71 -18.91
N SER A 60 -7.39 1.97 -20.22
CA SER A 60 -6.41 2.83 -20.91
C SER A 60 -6.17 4.20 -20.28
N ASN A 61 -7.14 4.72 -19.52
CA ASN A 61 -7.01 5.99 -18.81
C ASN A 61 -5.90 5.98 -17.73
N TRP A 62 -5.56 4.82 -17.15
CA TRP A 62 -4.57 4.75 -16.07
C TRP A 62 -3.96 3.38 -15.74
N GLY A 63 -4.40 2.30 -16.39
CA GLY A 63 -3.83 0.97 -16.15
C GLY A 63 -4.11 0.01 -17.30
N SER A 64 -3.47 -1.16 -17.24
CA SER A 64 -3.75 -2.27 -18.16
C SER A 64 -4.34 -3.44 -17.39
N ILE A 65 -5.45 -3.99 -17.87
CA ILE A 65 -6.11 -5.14 -17.26
C ILE A 65 -5.65 -6.45 -17.90
N ALA A 66 -5.33 -7.43 -17.06
CA ALA A 66 -5.04 -8.82 -17.45
C ALA A 66 -5.75 -9.75 -16.45
N GLY A 67 -6.84 -10.38 -16.87
CA GLY A 67 -7.71 -11.13 -15.96
C GLY A 67 -8.30 -10.23 -14.88
N SER A 68 -8.15 -10.61 -13.61
CA SER A 68 -8.57 -9.81 -12.43
C SER A 68 -7.51 -8.82 -11.95
N THR A 69 -6.36 -8.72 -12.63
CA THR A 69 -5.25 -7.85 -12.25
C THR A 69 -5.24 -6.59 -13.09
N CYS A 70 -5.16 -5.45 -12.41
CA CYS A 70 -4.88 -4.14 -12.97
C CYS A 70 -3.41 -3.80 -12.74
N THR A 71 -2.70 -3.40 -13.78
CA THR A 71 -1.30 -3.00 -13.67
C THR A 71 -1.11 -1.55 -14.13
N ILE A 72 -0.58 -0.72 -13.25
CA ILE A 72 0.00 0.58 -13.58
C ILE A 72 1.47 0.31 -13.92
N ARG A 73 1.85 0.51 -15.18
CA ARG A 73 3.21 0.16 -15.64
C ARG A 73 4.30 1.09 -15.11
N SER A 74 3.96 2.36 -14.98
CA SER A 74 4.83 3.42 -14.50
C SER A 74 4.01 4.37 -13.65
N THR A 75 4.17 4.25 -12.33
CA THR A 75 3.48 5.06 -11.33
C THR A 75 3.93 6.52 -11.37
N LEU A 76 2.99 7.43 -11.14
CA LEU A 76 3.22 8.86 -10.96
C LEU A 76 2.66 9.29 -9.60
N GLU A 77 3.13 10.42 -9.06
CA GLU A 77 2.64 10.91 -7.75
C GLU A 77 1.12 11.10 -7.74
N LYS A 78 0.56 11.52 -8.87
CA LYS A 78 -0.89 11.64 -9.09
C LYS A 78 -1.66 10.32 -9.00
N ASP A 79 -1.00 9.17 -8.99
CA ASP A 79 -1.63 7.87 -8.78
C ASP A 79 -1.84 7.56 -7.29
N SER A 80 -1.36 8.43 -6.39
CA SER A 80 -1.71 8.38 -4.97
C SER A 80 -3.22 8.53 -4.76
N GLY A 81 -3.76 7.82 -3.77
CA GLY A 81 -5.18 7.84 -3.44
C GLY A 81 -5.69 6.55 -2.83
N VAL A 82 -7.01 6.47 -2.63
CA VAL A 82 -7.67 5.32 -2.02
C VAL A 82 -8.15 4.35 -3.10
N TYR A 83 -7.86 3.07 -2.93
CA TYR A 83 -8.21 2.00 -3.86
C TYR A 83 -9.07 0.95 -3.17
N TRP A 84 -10.10 0.43 -3.86
CA TRP A 84 -10.98 -0.64 -3.35
C TRP A 84 -11.62 -1.41 -4.50
N CYS A 85 -12.24 -2.54 -4.18
CA CYS A 85 -13.07 -3.32 -5.09
C CYS A 85 -14.53 -3.12 -4.76
N GLU A 86 -15.36 -2.97 -5.78
CA GLU A 86 -16.81 -2.76 -5.65
C GLU A 86 -17.55 -3.79 -6.52
N SER A 87 -18.57 -4.44 -5.96
CA SER A 87 -19.45 -5.37 -6.68
C SER A 87 -20.59 -4.64 -7.38
N GLY A 88 -21.22 -5.29 -8.37
CA GLY A 88 -22.44 -4.77 -8.99
C GLY A 88 -23.65 -4.66 -8.04
N SER A 89 -23.62 -5.39 -6.92
CA SER A 89 -24.62 -5.36 -5.84
C SER A 89 -24.37 -4.25 -4.81
N GLY A 90 -23.28 -3.49 -4.93
CA GLY A 90 -22.94 -2.40 -4.00
C GLY A 90 -22.15 -2.83 -2.77
N GLU A 91 -21.52 -4.01 -2.79
CA GLU A 91 -20.61 -4.48 -1.74
C GLU A 91 -19.19 -3.94 -2.00
N TYR A 92 -18.43 -3.74 -0.91
CA TYR A 92 -17.07 -3.18 -0.95
C TYR A 92 -16.06 -4.14 -0.32
N SER A 93 -14.85 -4.20 -0.87
CA SER A 93 -13.70 -4.80 -0.19
C SER A 93 -13.14 -3.87 0.88
N ASN A 94 -12.04 -4.28 1.53
CA ASN A 94 -11.16 -3.33 2.20
C ASN A 94 -10.71 -2.24 1.21
N ALA A 95 -10.60 -1.01 1.71
CA ALA A 95 -9.99 0.09 0.99
C ALA A 95 -8.55 0.29 1.48
N VAL A 96 -7.64 0.65 0.58
CA VAL A 96 -6.23 0.88 0.89
C VAL A 96 -5.81 2.24 0.36
N ASN A 97 -5.18 3.04 1.21
CA ASN A 97 -4.57 4.29 0.82
C ASN A 97 -3.16 4.03 0.27
N ILE A 98 -2.95 4.35 -1.00
CA ILE A 98 -1.67 4.19 -1.69
C ILE A 98 -1.02 5.55 -1.84
N THR A 99 0.25 5.65 -1.46
CA THR A 99 1.08 6.84 -1.67
C THR A 99 2.17 6.51 -2.68
N VAL A 100 2.32 7.35 -3.70
CA VAL A 100 3.38 7.26 -4.70
C VAL A 100 4.28 8.48 -4.56
N ASP A 101 5.56 8.25 -4.29
CA ASP A 101 6.52 9.31 -4.00
C ASP A 101 7.79 9.21 -4.86
N ALA A 102 8.38 10.37 -5.18
CA ALA A 102 9.62 10.47 -5.96
C ALA A 102 10.90 10.44 -5.12
N GLY A 103 10.80 10.24 -3.82
CA GLY A 103 11.90 10.15 -2.88
C GLY A 103 12.83 8.94 -3.10
N ALA A 104 13.90 8.92 -2.31
CA ALA A 104 14.96 7.91 -2.43
C ALA A 104 14.64 6.62 -1.66
N VAL A 105 13.85 6.71 -0.58
CA VAL A 105 13.57 5.61 0.33
C VAL A 105 12.08 5.54 0.68
N ILE A 106 11.63 4.35 1.04
CA ILE A 106 10.30 4.06 1.57
C ILE A 106 10.49 3.31 2.88
N LEU A 107 9.78 3.74 3.92
CA LEU A 107 9.71 3.04 5.20
C LEU A 107 8.52 2.07 5.17
N GLU A 108 8.80 0.78 5.14
CA GLU A 108 7.78 -0.26 5.19
C GLU A 108 7.47 -0.59 6.64
N ASN A 109 6.21 -0.36 7.03
CA ASN A 109 5.66 -0.76 8.32
C ASN A 109 4.81 -2.04 8.19
N PRO A 110 4.61 -2.80 9.28
CA PRO A 110 3.65 -3.88 9.28
C PRO A 110 2.22 -3.34 9.08
N ALA A 111 1.45 -3.98 8.20
CA ALA A 111 0.08 -3.56 7.87
C ALA A 111 -0.98 -3.99 8.91
N TYR A 112 -0.58 -4.45 10.09
CA TYR A 112 -1.48 -5.01 11.11
C TYR A 112 -1.41 -4.19 12.41
N PRO A 113 -2.54 -4.02 13.12
CA PRO A 113 -2.53 -3.41 14.44
C PRO A 113 -1.64 -4.22 15.37
N MET A 114 -0.72 -3.54 16.03
CA MET A 114 0.24 -4.13 16.97
C MET A 114 -0.17 -3.84 18.41
N THR A 115 0.23 -4.72 19.32
CA THR A 115 0.02 -4.61 20.76
C THR A 115 1.31 -4.19 21.45
N GLU A 116 1.22 -3.46 22.57
CA GLU A 116 2.38 -3.19 23.42
C GLU A 116 3.11 -4.50 23.78
N GLY A 117 4.44 -4.49 23.65
CA GLY A 117 5.29 -5.66 23.85
C GLY A 117 5.55 -6.50 22.59
N ASP A 118 4.85 -6.24 21.47
CA ASP A 118 5.16 -6.90 20.20
C ASP A 118 6.53 -6.47 19.66
N SER A 119 7.20 -7.38 18.95
CA SER A 119 8.43 -7.07 18.21
C SER A 119 8.09 -6.67 16.78
N VAL A 120 8.62 -5.55 16.32
CA VAL A 120 8.47 -5.07 14.93
C VAL A 120 9.80 -4.89 14.25
N THR A 121 9.87 -5.31 12.99
CA THR A 121 10.97 -4.95 12.10
C THR A 121 10.46 -3.96 11.06
N LEU A 122 11.05 -2.78 11.05
CA LEU A 122 10.88 -1.77 10.02
C LEU A 122 11.88 -2.04 8.90
N LEU A 123 11.42 -1.93 7.65
CA LEU A 123 12.27 -2.10 6.48
C LEU A 123 12.34 -0.80 5.68
N CYS A 124 13.54 -0.26 5.54
CA CYS A 124 13.84 0.86 4.67
C CYS A 124 14.22 0.33 3.28
N THR A 125 13.30 0.48 2.33
CA THR A 125 13.53 0.09 0.94
C THR A 125 14.08 1.29 0.17
N ASN A 126 15.27 1.16 -0.42
CA ASN A 126 15.83 2.16 -1.33
C ASN A 126 15.33 1.94 -2.77
N ARG A 127 15.06 3.03 -3.49
CA ARG A 127 14.74 3.05 -4.92
C ARG A 127 15.79 2.32 -5.79
N TYR A 128 17.05 2.37 -5.39
CA TYR A 128 18.20 1.89 -6.16
C TYR A 128 18.73 0.53 -5.70
N GLN A 129 17.90 -0.32 -5.07
CA GLN A 129 18.30 -1.64 -4.55
C GLN A 129 19.10 -2.50 -5.56
N GLU A 130 18.76 -2.46 -6.86
CA GLU A 130 19.47 -3.22 -7.90
C GLU A 130 20.94 -2.79 -8.07
N THR A 131 21.23 -1.50 -7.88
CA THR A 131 22.59 -0.94 -8.06
C THR A 131 23.28 -0.64 -6.73
N ASN A 132 22.53 -0.60 -5.63
CA ASN A 132 23.01 -0.34 -4.28
C ASN A 132 22.23 -1.21 -3.27
N PRO A 133 22.60 -2.48 -3.12
CA PRO A 133 21.83 -3.45 -2.32
C PRO A 133 21.98 -3.25 -0.82
N ASN A 134 23.10 -2.66 -0.35
CA ASN A 134 23.38 -2.45 1.07
C ASN A 134 23.55 -0.95 1.37
N PRO A 135 22.49 -0.13 1.21
CA PRO A 135 22.57 1.27 1.55
C PRO A 135 22.76 1.43 3.05
N LYS A 136 23.65 2.36 3.45
CA LYS A 136 23.63 2.89 4.82
C LYS A 136 22.35 3.69 4.98
N VAL A 137 21.53 3.32 5.96
CA VAL A 137 20.27 4.00 6.26
C VAL A 137 20.28 4.48 7.70
N ASP A 138 19.66 5.63 7.88
CA ASP A 138 19.48 6.26 9.18
C ASP A 138 17.98 6.29 9.44
N PHE A 139 17.57 5.76 10.59
CA PHE A 139 16.20 5.78 11.06
C PHE A 139 16.02 6.97 12.00
N TYR A 140 14.94 7.73 11.78
CA TYR A 140 14.60 8.90 12.57
C TYR A 140 13.19 8.75 13.14
N LYS A 141 12.97 9.31 14.33
CA LYS A 141 11.66 9.46 14.98
C LYS A 141 11.57 10.89 15.49
N ASP A 142 10.50 11.59 15.13
CA ASP A 142 10.29 13.01 15.49
C ASP A 142 11.47 13.94 15.13
N GLY A 143 12.20 13.59 14.06
CA GLY A 143 13.39 14.31 13.60
C GLY A 143 14.69 13.96 14.34
N GLU A 144 14.64 13.13 15.38
CA GLU A 144 15.82 12.64 16.09
C GLU A 144 16.30 11.30 15.53
N LEU A 145 17.62 11.14 15.44
CA LEU A 145 18.23 9.91 14.96
C LEU A 145 18.11 8.81 16.03
N ILE A 146 17.42 7.72 15.69
CA ILE A 146 17.25 6.58 16.60
C ILE A 146 18.21 5.43 16.30
N ARG A 147 18.60 5.24 15.03
CA ARG A 147 19.50 4.14 14.65
C ARG A 147 20.14 4.33 13.28
N ASN A 148 21.36 3.81 13.12
CA ASN A 148 22.03 3.64 11.83
C ASN A 148 22.16 2.15 11.52
N GLU A 149 21.73 1.73 10.32
CA GLU A 149 21.71 0.33 9.90
C GLU A 149 22.28 0.20 8.49
N THR A 150 22.96 -0.92 8.21
CA THR A 150 23.54 -1.21 6.88
C THR A 150 22.71 -2.18 6.04
N THR A 151 21.75 -2.85 6.68
CA THR A 151 20.86 -3.85 6.07
C THR A 151 19.56 -3.24 5.56
N GLY A 152 19.24 -2.00 5.96
CA GLY A 152 17.92 -1.43 5.72
C GLY A 152 16.88 -1.86 6.76
N GLU A 153 17.21 -2.73 7.71
CA GLU A 153 16.26 -3.27 8.68
C GLU A 153 16.54 -2.74 10.08
N MET A 154 15.48 -2.34 10.80
CA MET A 154 15.55 -1.95 12.20
C MET A 154 14.48 -2.69 12.99
N THR A 155 14.88 -3.41 14.04
CA THR A 155 13.95 -4.10 14.94
C THR A 155 13.76 -3.33 16.24
N ILE A 156 12.50 -3.08 16.60
CA ILE A 156 12.06 -2.64 17.92
C ILE A 156 11.52 -3.89 18.63
N PRO A 157 12.21 -4.40 19.67
CA PRO A 157 11.92 -5.72 20.24
C PRO A 157 10.66 -5.75 21.12
N ALA A 158 10.27 -4.60 21.68
CA ALA A 158 9.07 -4.45 22.48
C ALA A 158 8.51 -3.05 22.25
N VAL A 159 7.45 -2.95 21.45
CA VAL A 159 6.81 -1.66 21.18
C VAL A 159 6.06 -1.13 22.39
N SER A 160 6.02 0.19 22.50
CA SER A 160 5.33 0.94 23.55
C SER A 160 4.48 2.05 22.93
N LYS A 161 3.57 2.65 23.70
CA LYS A 161 2.89 3.89 23.29
C LYS A 161 3.80 5.03 22.87
N SER A 162 5.06 5.04 23.31
CA SER A 162 5.98 6.07 22.86
C SER A 162 6.38 5.89 21.39
N ASP A 163 6.21 4.69 20.82
CA ASP A 163 6.56 4.31 19.45
C ASP A 163 5.44 4.51 18.42
N GLU A 164 4.28 5.02 18.86
CA GLU A 164 3.26 5.62 17.98
C GLU A 164 3.76 6.94 17.38
#